data_AF-A0A293M2N2-F1
#
_entry.id   AF-A0A293M2N2-F1
#
_cell.length_a   1.000
_cell.length_b   1.000
_cell.length_c   1.000
_cell.angle_alpha   90.00
_cell.angle_beta   90.00
_cell.angle_gamma   90.00
#
_symmetry.space_group_name_H-M   'P 1'
#
loop_
_entity.id
_entity.type
_entity.pdbx_description
1 polymer ?
#
loop_
_entity_poly.entity_id
_entity_poly.type
_entity_poly.pdbx_seq_one_letter_code
_entity_poly.pdbx_strand_id
1 'polypeptide(L)'
;MHITSVVDLLDYLTTSVQGNSPYDSLVHSQDQLPPNLHAVAEPVRFHPETDTFFGGVTAFPGSSTIVTGLKAKKKFRGHVQNPKWPFTV
;
A
#
# COMPACT_ATOMS: atom_id res chain seq x y z
N MET A 1 -6.40 -29.22 -4.85
CA MET A 1 -5.80 -29.68 -6.12
C MET A 1 -5.75 -31.19 -6.08
N HIS A 2 -6.32 -31.86 -7.07
CA HIS A 2 -6.36 -33.33 -7.13
C HIS A 2 -5.54 -33.75 -8.36
N ILE A 3 -4.35 -34.31 -8.13
CA ILE A 3 -3.44 -34.75 -9.20
C ILE A 3 -3.68 -36.24 -9.38
N THR A 4 -4.20 -36.63 -10.55
CA THR A 4 -4.56 -38.03 -10.84
C THR A 4 -3.75 -38.65 -11.97
N SER A 5 -3.26 -37.81 -12.90
CA SER A 5 -2.45 -38.21 -14.05
C SER A 5 -1.09 -37.49 -14.04
N VAL A 6 -0.13 -38.05 -14.77
CA VAL A 6 1.17 -37.42 -15.04
C VAL A 6 0.99 -36.10 -15.80
N VAL A 7 -0.07 -35.98 -16.60
CA VAL A 7 -0.41 -34.72 -17.31
C VAL A 7 -0.77 -33.63 -16.31
N ASP A 8 -1.63 -33.92 -15.32
CA ASP A 8 -2.02 -32.96 -14.28
C ASP A 8 -0.80 -32.45 -13.49
N LEU A 9 0.17 -33.34 -13.25
CA LEU A 9 1.42 -33.00 -12.56
C LEU A 9 2.28 -32.07 -13.43
N LEU A 10 2.41 -32.37 -14.72
CA LEU A 10 3.16 -31.55 -15.66
C LEU A 10 2.56 -30.14 -15.75
N ASP A 11 1.23 -30.04 -15.86
CA ASP A 11 0.53 -28.76 -15.93
C ASP A 11 0.75 -27.94 -14.66
N TYR A 12 0.65 -28.57 -13.49
CA TYR A 12 0.90 -27.90 -12.21
C TYR A 12 2.32 -27.35 -12.12
N LEU A 13 3.33 -28.16 -12.45
CA LEU A 13 4.74 -27.75 -12.37
C LEU A 13 5.13 -26.72 -13.43
N THR A 14 4.43 -26.69 -14.57
CA THR A 14 4.69 -25.73 -15.65
C THR A 14 3.96 -24.40 -15.45
N THR A 15 2.94 -24.37 -14.58
CA THR A 15 2.18 -23.15 -14.31
C THR A 15 3.05 -22.10 -13.63
N SER A 16 3.24 -20.97 -14.30
CA SER A 16 3.96 -19.82 -13.74
C SER A 16 3.22 -19.25 -12.53
N VAL A 17 3.95 -19.10 -11.42
CA VAL A 17 3.47 -18.41 -10.24
C VAL A 17 4.13 -17.04 -10.17
N GLN A 18 3.32 -15.99 -10.03
CA GLN A 18 3.83 -14.65 -9.77
C GLN A 18 3.79 -14.35 -8.26
N GLY A 19 4.90 -13.83 -7.71
CA GLY A 19 5.03 -13.49 -6.29
C GLY A 19 4.77 -12.02 -5.97
N ASN A 20 4.40 -11.22 -6.96
CA ASN A 20 4.06 -9.81 -6.81
C ASN A 20 2.64 -9.66 -6.23
N SER A 21 2.42 -8.62 -5.42
CA SER A 21 1.05 -8.29 -5.03
C SER A 21 0.29 -7.72 -6.23
N PRO A 22 -1.06 -7.82 -6.25
CA PRO A 22 -1.84 -7.21 -7.33
C PRO A 22 -1.56 -5.71 -7.52
N TYR A 23 -1.26 -5.00 -6.43
CA TYR A 23 -0.89 -3.58 -6.47
C TYR A 23 0.48 -3.37 -7.12
N ASP A 24 1.46 -4.20 -6.78
CA ASP A 24 2.78 -4.11 -7.40
C ASP A 24 2.67 -4.38 -8.90
N SER A 25 1.90 -5.39 -9.32
CA SER A 25 1.65 -5.66 -10.75
C SER A 25 1.05 -4.46 -11.48
N LEU A 26 0.09 -3.76 -10.83
CA LEU A 26 -0.53 -2.55 -11.36
C LEU A 26 0.48 -1.42 -11.58
N VAL A 27 1.38 -1.22 -10.62
CA VAL A 27 2.46 -0.24 -10.71
C VAL A 27 3.42 -0.57 -11.86
N HIS A 28 3.75 -1.85 -12.07
CA HIS A 28 4.62 -2.26 -13.18
C HIS A 28 3.96 -2.11 -14.54
N SER A 29 2.63 -2.20 -14.63
CA SER A 29 1.88 -2.04 -15.88
C SER A 29 1.37 -0.60 -16.11
N GLN A 30 2.03 0.40 -15.51
CA GLN A 30 1.60 1.81 -15.56
C GLN A 30 1.37 2.34 -16.98
N ASP A 31 2.18 1.91 -17.95
CA ASP A 31 2.07 2.31 -19.36
C ASP A 31 0.83 1.76 -20.06
N GLN A 32 0.21 0.72 -19.50
CA GLN A 32 -1.01 0.09 -20.01
C GLN A 32 -2.26 0.60 -19.31
N LEU A 33 -2.11 1.47 -18.31
CA LEU A 33 -3.24 2.01 -17.57
C LEU A 33 -3.95 3.12 -18.36
N PRO A 34 -5.26 3.30 -18.16
CA PRO A 34 -5.98 4.44 -18.68
C PRO A 34 -5.31 5.76 -18.28
N PRO A 35 -5.40 6.82 -19.11
CA PRO A 35 -4.70 8.10 -18.85
C PRO A 35 -5.18 8.81 -17.58
N ASN A 36 -6.34 8.44 -17.05
CA ASN A 36 -6.89 8.96 -15.79
C ASN A 36 -6.52 8.13 -14.56
N LEU A 37 -5.67 7.11 -14.69
CA LEU A 37 -5.26 6.24 -13.60
C LEU A 37 -3.73 6.21 -13.45
N HIS A 38 -3.26 6.60 -12.27
CA HIS A 38 -1.85 6.54 -11.92
C HIS A 38 -1.64 5.79 -10.60
N ALA A 39 -0.88 4.69 -10.65
CA ALA A 39 -0.54 3.88 -9.49
C ALA A 39 0.82 4.33 -8.94
N VAL A 40 0.85 4.72 -7.67
CA VAL A 40 2.07 5.26 -7.04
C VAL A 40 2.75 4.20 -6.20
N ALA A 41 3.95 3.78 -6.60
CA ALA A 41 4.71 2.73 -5.90
C ALA A 41 5.01 3.11 -4.43
N GLU A 42 5.41 4.35 -4.21
CA GLU A 42 5.78 4.86 -2.89
C GLU A 42 4.65 5.73 -2.33
N PRO A 43 4.00 5.33 -1.22
CA PRO A 43 2.87 6.07 -0.70
C PRO A 43 3.31 7.46 -0.20
N VAL A 44 2.75 8.51 -0.79
CA VAL A 44 2.88 9.88 -0.29
C VAL A 44 2.06 10.00 0.99
N ARG A 45 2.72 10.24 2.12
CA ARG A 45 2.07 10.34 3.44
C ARG A 45 2.18 11.76 3.96
N PHE A 46 1.10 12.21 4.60
CA PHE A 46 1.11 13.46 5.32
C PHE A 46 2.03 13.40 6.54
N HIS A 47 2.84 14.44 6.74
CA HIS A 47 3.58 14.68 7.97
C HIS A 47 3.66 16.19 8.19
N PRO A 48 3.24 16.71 9.37
CA PRO A 48 3.00 18.14 9.56
C PRO A 48 4.26 19.00 9.40
N GLU A 49 5.44 18.47 9.76
CA GLU A 49 6.70 19.20 9.68
C GLU A 49 7.31 19.27 8.26
N THR A 50 6.95 18.32 7.39
CA THR A 50 7.54 18.21 6.04
C THR A 50 6.54 18.55 4.95
N ASP A 51 5.29 18.81 5.30
CA ASP A 51 4.26 19.16 4.35
C ASP A 51 4.49 20.56 3.81
N THR A 52 4.70 20.63 2.49
CA THR A 52 4.93 21.87 1.76
C THR A 52 3.66 22.40 1.10
N PHE A 53 2.63 21.57 0.94
CA PHE A 53 1.46 21.90 0.13
C PHE A 53 0.35 22.54 0.96
N PHE A 54 0.07 22.03 2.16
CA PHE A 54 -0.97 22.54 3.06
C PHE A 54 -0.40 23.22 4.31
N GLY A 55 0.91 23.47 4.36
CA GLY A 55 1.57 24.13 5.49
C GLY A 55 1.43 23.35 6.81
N GLY A 56 1.33 22.03 6.74
CA GLY A 56 1.18 21.17 7.92
C GLY A 56 -0.25 21.05 8.45
N VAL A 57 -1.25 21.59 7.75
CA VAL A 57 -2.66 21.44 8.11
C VAL A 57 -3.22 20.14 7.54
N THR A 58 -3.79 19.30 8.41
CA THR A 58 -4.43 18.03 8.02
C THR A 58 -5.95 18.16 7.98
N ALA A 59 -6.60 17.50 7.02
CA ALA A 59 -8.06 17.35 6.96
C ALA A 59 -8.61 16.37 8.00
N PHE A 60 -7.75 15.60 8.67
CA PHE A 60 -8.13 14.55 9.62
C PHE A 60 -7.56 14.83 11.03
N PRO A 61 -8.03 15.88 11.72
CA PRO A 61 -7.56 16.20 13.07
C PRO A 61 -7.85 15.05 14.04
N GLY A 62 -6.91 14.75 14.93
CA GLY A 62 -7.05 13.67 15.93
C GLY A 62 -6.83 12.25 15.38
N SER A 63 -6.71 12.08 14.06
CA SER A 63 -6.42 10.78 13.44
C SER A 63 -4.93 10.59 13.21
N SER A 64 -4.39 9.47 13.73
CA SER A 64 -2.99 9.11 13.50
C SER A 64 -2.81 8.35 12.18
N THR A 65 -1.59 8.40 11.63
CA THR A 65 -1.27 7.60 10.43
C THR A 65 -1.36 6.12 10.74
N ILE A 66 -2.24 5.41 10.05
CA ILE A 66 -2.34 3.95 10.15
C ILE A 66 -1.25 3.33 9.27
N VAL A 67 -0.37 2.54 9.88
CA VAL A 67 0.65 1.77 9.17
C VAL A 67 0.48 0.29 9.53
N THR A 68 0.19 -0.52 8.52
CA THR A 68 -0.07 -1.95 8.69
C THR A 68 1.24 -2.75 8.68
N GLY A 69 1.51 -3.44 9.80
CA GLY A 69 2.66 -4.32 9.94
C GLY A 69 3.95 -3.63 10.40
N LEU A 70 4.78 -4.36 11.16
CA LEU A 70 6.01 -3.83 11.75
C LEU A 70 7.03 -3.38 10.71
N LYS A 71 7.19 -4.13 9.61
CA LYS A 71 8.11 -3.81 8.52
C LYS A 71 7.75 -2.47 7.86
N ALA A 72 6.47 -2.26 7.59
CA ALA A 72 5.98 -1.01 7.00
C ALA A 72 6.14 0.16 7.97
N LYS A 73 5.87 -0.04 9.28
CA LYS A 73 6.07 0.98 10.32
C LYS A 73 7.52 1.45 10.42
N LYS A 74 8.49 0.56 10.16
CA LYS A 74 9.91 0.91 10.10
C LYS A 74 10.28 1.60 8.79
N LYS A 75 9.74 1.15 7.65
CA LYS A 75 10.06 1.69 6.33
C LYS A 75 9.47 3.09 6.11
N PHE A 76 8.22 3.28 6.51
CA PHE A 76 7.47 4.51 6.25
C PHE A 76 7.29 5.28 7.55
N ARG A 77 7.77 6.53 7.59
CA ARG A 77 7.50 7.41 8.72
C ARG A 77 6.00 7.74 8.74
N GLY A 78 5.36 7.41 9.85
CA GLY A 78 4.01 7.84 10.16
C GLY A 78 4.03 8.99 11.15
N HIS A 79 2.93 9.74 11.21
CA HIS A 79 2.73 10.77 12.21
C HIS A 79 1.69 10.30 13.25
N VAL A 80 2.02 10.45 14.53
CA VAL A 80 1.12 10.16 15.65
C VAL A 80 0.60 11.48 16.18
N GLN A 81 -0.71 11.70 16.04
CA GLN A 81 -1.35 12.87 16.61
C GLN A 81 -1.44 12.70 18.12
N ASN A 82 -1.24 13.78 18.88
CA ASN A 82 -1.45 13.76 20.32
C ASN A 82 -2.89 14.22 20.61
N PRO A 83 -3.84 13.30 20.88
CA PRO A 83 -5.21 13.68 21.11
C PRO A 83 -5.32 14.49 22.42
N LYS A 84 -5.91 15.68 22.35
CA LYS A 84 -6.18 16.51 23.53
C LYS A 84 -7.49 16.06 24.17
N TRP A 85 -7.49 15.92 25.49
CA TRP A 85 -8.69 15.61 26.27
C TRP A 85 -9.62 16.83 26.35
N PRO A 86 -10.96 16.66 26.33
CA PRO A 86 -11.68 15.40 26.10
C PRO A 86 -11.61 14.99 24.63
N PHE A 87 -11.46 13.68 24.40
CA PHE A 87 -11.42 13.12 23.05
C PHE A 87 -12.73 13.47 22.33
N THR A 88 -12.66 14.34 21.32
CA THR A 88 -13.83 14.66 20.51
C THR A 88 -14.07 13.45 19.59
N VAL A 89 -15.24 12.82 19.77
CA VAL A 89 -15.68 11.65 19.00
C VAL A 89 -16.01 12.06 17.57
#